data_AF-V7BG32-F1
#
_entry.id   AF-V7BG32-F1
#
_cell.length_a   1.000
_cell.length_b   1.000
_cell.length_c   1.000
_cell.angle_alpha   90.00
_cell.angle_beta   90.00
_cell.angle_gamma   90.00
#
_symmetry.space_group_name_H-M   'P 1'
#
loop_
_entity.id
_entity.type
_entity.pdbx_description
1 polymer ?
#
loop_
_entity_poly.entity_id
_entity_poly.type
_entity_poly.pdbx_seq_one_letter_code
_entity_poly.pdbx_strand_id
1 'polypeptide(L)'
;RYIQQHNEVELSALGMAIATVVTIAEILKNNGLATEKRVLTSTVGMKDESKGRLVQKAKIEIVLGKSEKFDNLMSSPNRTESESAAADDKK
;
A
#
# COMPACT_ATOMS: atom_id res chain seq x y z
N ARG A 1 -6.32 -9.22 -2.07
CA ARG A 1 -7.25 -10.00 -1.21
C ARG A 1 -8.34 -9.13 -0.59
N TYR A 2 -8.05 -8.20 0.35
CA TYR A 2 -9.09 -7.40 1.01
C TYR A 2 -9.97 -6.59 0.04
N ILE A 3 -9.37 -5.85 -0.89
CA ILE A 3 -10.11 -5.06 -1.89
C ILE A 3 -10.96 -5.94 -2.84
N GLN A 4 -10.59 -7.20 -3.02
CA GLN A 4 -11.36 -8.17 -3.82
C GLN A 4 -12.57 -8.70 -3.06
N GLN A 5 -12.45 -8.86 -1.73
CA GLN A 5 -13.51 -9.39 -0.87
C GLN A 5 -14.50 -8.32 -0.42
N HIS A 6 -14.02 -7.08 -0.22
CA HIS A 6 -14.80 -6.01 0.40
C HIS A 6 -15.03 -4.80 -0.52
N ASN A 7 -14.54 -4.84 -1.76
CA ASN A 7 -14.54 -3.73 -2.73
C ASN A 7 -13.78 -2.46 -2.30
N GLU A 8 -13.43 -2.35 -1.03
CA GLU A 8 -12.67 -1.25 -0.45
C GLU A 8 -11.66 -1.79 0.56
N VAL A 9 -10.60 -1.01 0.79
CA VAL A 9 -9.63 -1.25 1.85
C VAL A 9 -9.13 0.08 2.39
N GLU A 10 -8.99 0.16 3.72
CA GLU A 10 -8.34 1.27 4.40
C GLU A 10 -6.91 0.88 4.77
N LEU A 11 -5.94 1.70 4.37
CA LEU A 11 -4.54 1.57 4.74
C LEU A 11 -4.18 2.71 5.69
N SER A 12 -3.71 2.39 6.89
CA SER A 12 -3.26 3.38 7.86
C SER A 12 -1.85 3.12 8.36
N ALA A 13 -1.11 4.20 8.63
CA ALA A 13 0.26 4.11 9.12
C ALA A 13 0.65 5.31 9.98
N LEU A 14 1.66 5.11 10.82
CA LEU A 14 2.23 6.12 11.72
C LEU A 14 3.72 6.33 11.44
N GLY A 15 4.16 7.60 11.46
CA GLY A 15 5.57 7.97 11.35
C GLY A 15 6.24 7.37 10.11
N MET A 16 7.36 6.66 10.32
CA MET A 16 8.17 6.10 9.21
C MET A 16 7.41 5.11 8.32
N ALA A 17 6.38 4.43 8.83
CA ALA A 17 5.58 3.49 8.05
C ALA A 17 4.66 4.17 7.01
N ILE A 18 4.49 5.50 7.08
CA ILE A 18 3.69 6.27 6.14
C ILE A 18 4.21 6.07 4.71
N ALA A 19 5.53 6.08 4.52
CA ALA A 19 6.14 5.89 3.20
C ALA A 19 5.69 4.57 2.56
N THR A 20 5.68 3.48 3.34
CA THR A 20 5.24 2.16 2.86
C THR A 20 3.77 2.18 2.40
N VAL A 21 2.87 2.79 3.18
CA VAL A 21 1.45 2.89 2.82
C VAL A 21 1.26 3.72 1.55
N VAL A 22 2.00 4.81 1.39
CA VAL A 22 1.97 5.64 0.18
C VAL A 22 2.43 4.84 -1.03
N THR A 23 3.57 4.17 -0.94
CA THR A 23 4.10 3.34 -2.04
C THR A 23 3.14 2.22 -2.42
N ILE A 24 2.52 1.53 -1.46
CA ILE A 24 1.51 0.51 -1.76
C ILE A 24 0.31 1.12 -2.49
N ALA A 25 -0.21 2.25 -2.03
CA ALA A 25 -1.34 2.91 -2.68
C ALA A 25 -0.99 3.36 -4.11
N GLU A 26 0.21 3.90 -4.32
CA GLU A 26 0.70 4.30 -5.63
C GLU A 26 0.84 3.12 -6.59
N ILE A 27 1.47 2.01 -6.15
CA ILE A 27 1.59 0.80 -6.97
C ILE A 27 0.22 0.28 -7.39
N LEU A 28 -0.75 0.20 -6.46
CA LEU A 28 -2.09 -0.29 -6.75
C LEU A 28 -2.85 0.62 -7.73
N LYS A 29 -2.71 1.94 -7.61
CA LYS A 29 -3.32 2.91 -8.53
C LYS A 29 -2.68 2.85 -9.91
N ASN A 30 -1.35 2.83 -9.99
CA ASN A 30 -0.60 2.83 -11.25
C ASN A 30 -0.84 1.55 -12.05
N ASN A 31 -0.96 0.40 -11.37
CA ASN A 31 -1.31 -0.86 -12.01
C ASN A 31 -2.80 -0.97 -12.36
N GLY A 32 -3.60 0.08 -12.11
CA GLY A 32 -5.02 0.10 -12.41
C GLY A 32 -5.85 -0.87 -11.58
N LEU A 33 -5.34 -1.35 -10.44
CA LEU A 33 -6.04 -2.27 -9.53
C LEU A 33 -6.95 -1.53 -8.54
N ALA A 34 -6.63 -0.28 -8.21
CA ALA A 34 -7.41 0.49 -7.25
C ALA A 34 -7.65 1.92 -7.72
N THR A 35 -8.71 2.52 -7.20
CA THR A 35 -8.97 3.96 -7.25
C THR A 35 -8.90 4.53 -5.84
N GLU A 36 -8.37 5.74 -5.71
CA GLU A 36 -8.42 6.45 -4.43
C GLU A 36 -9.83 6.95 -4.18
N LYS A 37 -10.32 6.74 -2.95
CA LYS A 37 -11.56 7.34 -2.46
C LYS A 37 -11.29 8.46 -1.46
N ARG A 38 -10.26 8.32 -0.64
CA ARG A 38 -9.89 9.31 0.38
C ARG A 38 -8.42 9.18 0.75
N VAL A 39 -7.76 10.32 0.97
CA VAL A 39 -6.47 10.41 1.66
C VAL A 39 -6.61 11.43 2.79
N LEU A 40 -6.28 11.01 4.01
CA LEU A 40 -6.31 11.87 5.18
C LEU A 40 -4.97 11.77 5.92
N THR A 41 -4.44 12.91 6.33
CA THR A 41 -3.30 13.00 7.23
C THR A 41 -3.70 13.70 8.51
N SER A 42 -3.27 13.19 9.64
CA SER A 42 -3.52 13.78 10.96
C SER A 42 -2.32 13.56 11.88
N THR A 43 -2.42 14.03 13.11
CA THR A 43 -1.45 13.72 14.17
C THR A 43 -2.18 13.08 15.33
N VAL A 44 -1.61 12.03 15.91
CA VAL A 44 -2.13 11.38 17.11
C VAL A 44 -1.12 11.48 18.24
N GLY A 45 -1.61 11.75 19.45
CA GLY A 45 -0.78 11.74 20.66
C GLY A 45 -0.53 10.29 21.11
N MET A 46 0.74 9.92 21.29
CA MET A 46 1.14 8.63 21.83
C MET A 46 2.02 8.83 23.05
N LYS A 47 1.88 7.96 24.05
CA LYS A 47 2.78 7.93 25.20
C LYS A 47 4.08 7.24 24.78
N ASP A 48 5.20 7.95 24.90
CA ASP A 48 6.53 7.36 24.78
C ASP A 48 6.93 6.79 26.14
N GLU A 49 6.69 5.50 26.35
CA GLU A 49 7.00 4.82 27.62
C GLU A 49 8.49 4.87 27.97
N SER A 50 9.36 5.00 26.97
CA SER A 50 10.80 5.11 27.18
C SER A 50 11.26 6.48 27.71
N LYS A 51 10.48 7.54 27.42
CA LYS A 51 10.82 8.93 27.76
C LYS A 51 9.83 9.61 28.70
N GLY A 52 8.77 8.91 29.12
CA GLY A 52 7.74 9.43 30.01
C GLY A 52 6.92 10.62 29.47
N ARG A 53 7.06 10.96 28.18
CA ARG A 53 6.44 12.13 27.56
C ARG A 53 5.42 11.74 26.48
N LEU A 54 4.44 12.60 26.25
CA LEU A 54 3.54 12.50 25.11
C LEU A 54 4.27 12.97 23.85
N VAL A 55 4.23 12.17 22.79
CA VAL A 55 4.79 12.49 21.47
C VAL A 55 3.66 12.52 20.46
N GLN A 56 3.65 13.52 19.57
CA GLN A 56 2.75 13.54 18.43
C GLN A 56 3.37 12.75 17.29
N LYS A 57 2.65 11.76 16.76
CA LYS A 57 3.04 11.04 15.54
C LYS A 57 2.11 11.42 14.41
N ALA A 58 2.69 11.66 13.23
CA ALA A 58 1.92 11.75 12.01
C ALA A 58 1.21 10.43 11.75
N LYS A 59 -0.04 10.50 11.30
CA LYS A 59 -0.88 9.40 10.87
C LYS A 59 -1.35 9.67 9.44
N ILE A 60 -1.37 8.64 8.61
CA ILE A 60 -2.03 8.67 7.31
C ILE A 60 -3.12 7.61 7.27
N GLU A 61 -4.21 7.89 6.56
CA GLU A 61 -5.32 6.99 6.27
C GLU A 61 -5.68 7.13 4.79
N ILE A 62 -5.54 6.05 4.02
CA ILE A 62 -5.87 6.00 2.60
C ILE A 62 -6.97 4.97 2.39
N VAL A 63 -8.11 5.38 1.85
CA VAL A 63 -9.17 4.47 1.43
C VAL A 63 -9.05 4.24 -0.06
N LEU A 64 -8.87 2.98 -0.46
CA LEU A 64 -8.80 2.54 -1.84
C LEU A 64 -10.04 1.73 -2.18
N GLY A 65 -10.66 2.03 -3.33
CA GLY A 65 -11.73 1.24 -3.92
C GLY A 65 -11.21 0.33 -5.04
N LYS A 66 -11.87 -0.82 -5.22
CA LYS A 66 -11.64 -1.72 -6.34
C LYS A 66 -11.90 -0.96 -7.64
N SER A 67 -10.94 -1.00 -8.57
CA SER A 67 -11.13 -0.38 -9.88
C SER A 67 -12.04 -1.23 -10.77
N GLU A 68 -12.61 -0.62 -11.80
CA GLU A 68 -13.38 -1.34 -12.84
C GLU A 68 -12.53 -2.35 -13.62
N LYS A 69 -11.21 -2.10 -13.71
CA LYS A 69 -10.26 -2.96 -14.42
C LYS A 69 -9.77 -4.13 -13.57
N PHE A 70 -10.07 -4.15 -12.28
CA PHE A 70 -9.47 -5.08 -11.33
C PHE A 70 -9.71 -6.55 -11.71
N ASP A 71 -10.96 -6.93 -11.99
CA ASP A 71 -11.29 -8.34 -12.27
C ASP A 71 -10.65 -8.83 -13.57
N ASN A 72 -10.55 -7.96 -14.58
CA ASN A 72 -9.87 -8.28 -15.84
C ASN A 72 -8.36 -8.46 -15.65
N LEU A 73 -7.74 -7.64 -14.78
CA LEU A 73 -6.31 -7.71 -14.49
C LEU A 73 -5.93 -8.87 -13.56
N MET A 74 -6.83 -9.27 -12.66
CA MET A 74 -6.64 -10.43 -11.77
C MET A 74 -6.90 -11.77 -12.47
N SER A 75 -7.76 -11.79 -13.49
CA SER A 75 -8.08 -12.99 -14.27
C SER A 75 -7.10 -13.22 -15.44
N SER A 76 -6.42 -12.17 -15.89
CA SER A 76 -5.35 -12.29 -16.89
C SER A 76 -4.05 -12.72 -16.19
N PRO A 77 -3.46 -13.88 -16.54
CA PRO A 77 -2.18 -14.29 -15.97
C PRO A 77 -1.06 -13.52 -16.66
N ASN A 78 -0.92 -12.22 -16.37
CA ASN A 78 0.25 -11.48 -16.82
C ASN A 78 1.39 -11.67 -15.83
N ARG A 79 2.24 -12.62 -16.21
CA ARG A 79 3.69 -12.73 -15.97
C ARG A 79 4.19 -12.14 -14.66
N THR A 80 4.50 -13.06 -13.76
CA THR A 80 5.65 -12.95 -12.86
C THR A 80 6.83 -12.29 -13.59
N GLU A 81 7.12 -11.02 -13.31
CA GLU A 81 8.48 -10.50 -13.37
C GLU A 81 9.18 -10.90 -12.07
N SER A 82 9.35 -12.21 -11.91
CA SER A 82 10.41 -12.79 -11.11
C SER A 82 11.28 -13.56 -12.11
N GLU A 83 12.59 -13.28 -12.09
CA GLU A 83 13.65 -13.90 -12.89
C GLU A 83 13.96 -13.28 -14.26
N SER A 84 14.86 -12.29 -14.26
CA SER A 84 15.93 -12.22 -15.26
C SER A 84 17.20 -11.56 -14.67
N ALA A 85 18.09 -12.39 -14.13
CA ALA A 85 19.56 -12.22 -14.10
C ALA A 85 20.14 -13.37 -13.25
N ALA A 86 20.98 -14.28 -13.71
CA ALA A 86 21.53 -14.57 -15.03
C ALA A 86 22.02 -16.02 -14.95
N ALA A 87 21.72 -16.83 -15.96
CA ALA A 87 22.52 -18.00 -16.26
C ALA A 87 23.55 -17.61 -17.34
N ASP A 88 24.72 -18.23 -17.23
CA ASP A 88 25.79 -18.37 -18.23
C ASP A 88 27.03 -17.46 -18.09
N ASP A 89 28.11 -18.02 -17.52
CA ASP A 89 29.44 -17.91 -18.13
C ASP A 89 30.14 -19.28 -18.11
N LYS A 90 29.91 -20.04 -19.19
CA LYS A 90 30.92 -20.48 -20.18
C LYS A 90 32.10 -21.40 -19.75
N LYS A 91 32.04 -22.59 -20.37
CA LYS A 91 33.12 -23.38 -21.01
C LYS A 91 33.85 -24.44 -20.19
#